data_AF-A0A9P0D967-F1
#
_entry.id   AF-A0A9P0D967-F1
#
_cell.length_a   1.000
_cell.length_b   1.000
_cell.length_c   1.000
_cell.angle_alpha   90.00
_cell.angle_beta   90.00
_cell.angle_gamma   90.00
#
_symmetry.space_group_name_H-M   'P 1'
#
loop_
_entity.id
_entity.type
_entity.pdbx_description
1 polymer ?
#
loop_
_entity_poly.entity_id
_entity_poly.type
_entity_poly.pdbx_seq_one_letter_code
_entity_poly.pdbx_strand_id
1 'polypeptide(L)'
;MILEQQSGFTKYPCYLCMFDSRDRKNHYVKKVWPSRSSFRVGSHNIIRKPLVDPAKILIPPLHIKLGLIKQFVKALDKDGECFTYLCQVFKHKSDAKLKEGIFDGPEIRTLFKDEAFVSVMDDQEKASWLSFKEVCTKFLGNTKDADYENIVANMIANFQRSGCLMNLKLHFLDSHLNHFPENNGDFSEEQGERFHQDLKEF
;
A
#
# COMPACT_ATOMS: atom_id res chain seq x y z
N MET A 1 12.90 0.28 15.71
CA MET A 1 11.59 0.31 15.01
C MET A 1 10.55 0.25 16.11
N ILE A 2 9.53 1.11 16.18
CA ILE A 2 8.71 1.30 17.40
C ILE A 2 8.13 0.01 18.01
N LEU A 3 7.78 -0.97 17.16
CA LEU A 3 7.25 -2.28 17.55
C LEU A 3 8.31 -3.37 17.73
N GLU A 4 9.57 -3.05 17.43
CA GLU A 4 10.72 -3.94 17.55
C GLU A 4 10.48 -5.32 16.90
N GLN A 5 9.84 -5.29 15.73
CA GLN A 5 9.63 -6.42 14.85
C GLN A 5 10.80 -6.57 13.88
N GLN A 6 11.11 -7.82 13.53
CA GLN A 6 12.05 -8.13 12.47
C GLN A 6 11.54 -7.57 11.13
N SER A 7 12.39 -6.82 10.43
CA SER A 7 12.12 -6.29 9.10
C SER A 7 12.31 -7.36 8.00
N GLY A 8 11.90 -7.04 6.78
CA GLY A 8 12.01 -7.94 5.63
C GLY A 8 10.87 -8.94 5.52
N PHE A 9 11.10 -10.05 4.80
CA PHE A 9 10.07 -11.05 4.48
C PHE A 9 9.81 -12.02 5.64
N THR A 10 9.11 -11.54 6.65
CA THR A 10 8.78 -12.30 7.86
C THR A 10 7.40 -12.91 7.78
N LYS A 11 7.19 -14.07 8.42
CA LYS A 11 5.91 -14.82 8.37
C LYS A 11 4.75 -14.03 8.97
N TYR A 12 4.95 -13.34 10.09
CA TYR A 12 3.90 -12.63 10.83
C TYR A 12 4.19 -11.12 10.94
N PRO A 13 4.13 -10.36 9.84
CA PRO A 13 4.53 -8.96 9.84
C PRO A 13 3.48 -8.02 10.43
N CYS A 14 2.20 -8.43 10.48
CA CYS A 14 1.14 -7.63 11.07
C CYS A 14 1.28 -7.58 12.59
N TYR A 15 1.14 -6.38 13.17
CA TYR A 15 1.18 -6.16 14.61
C TYR A 15 -0.20 -6.25 15.27
N LEU A 16 -1.28 -6.27 14.49
CA LEU A 16 -2.66 -6.40 14.99
C LEU A 16 -3.15 -7.86 15.00
N CYS A 17 -2.68 -8.68 14.05
CA CYS A 17 -3.10 -10.07 13.90
C CYS A 17 -1.97 -11.00 13.45
N MET A 18 -2.28 -12.30 13.41
CA MET A 18 -1.40 -13.38 12.99
C MET A 18 -1.47 -13.63 11.47
N PHE A 19 -1.47 -12.55 10.69
CA PHE A 19 -1.40 -12.61 9.22
C PHE A 19 -0.15 -13.36 8.78
N ASP A 20 -0.33 -14.45 8.04
CA ASP A 20 0.77 -15.23 7.46
C ASP A 20 1.10 -14.71 6.07
N SER A 21 2.12 -13.85 5.97
CA SER A 21 2.54 -13.23 4.70
C SER A 21 3.06 -14.23 3.66
N ARG A 22 3.35 -15.47 4.09
CA ARG A 22 3.86 -16.54 3.21
C ARG A 22 2.73 -17.38 2.63
N ASP A 23 1.53 -17.31 3.20
CA ASP A 23 0.35 -18.07 2.76
C ASP A 23 -0.41 -17.39 1.60
N ARG A 24 0.29 -17.18 0.48
CA ARG A 24 -0.22 -16.43 -0.68
C ARG A 24 -1.54 -16.98 -1.24
N LYS A 25 -1.77 -18.29 -1.10
CA LYS A 25 -2.97 -18.97 -1.61
C LYS A 25 -4.24 -18.52 -0.90
N ASN A 26 -4.16 -18.21 0.39
CA ASN A 26 -5.32 -17.89 1.21
C ASN A 26 -5.49 -16.39 1.48
N HIS A 27 -4.59 -15.53 1.01
CA HIS A 27 -4.60 -14.10 1.35
C HIS A 27 -5.90 -13.38 1.00
N TYR A 28 -6.53 -13.71 -0.12
CA TYR A 28 -7.80 -13.10 -0.53
C TYR A 28 -9.04 -13.85 -0.04
N VAL A 29 -8.87 -15.11 0.39
CA VAL A 29 -9.97 -15.99 0.83
C VAL A 29 -10.19 -15.86 2.34
N LYS A 30 -9.11 -15.78 3.12
CA LYS A 30 -9.17 -15.72 4.58
C LYS A 30 -9.40 -14.29 5.05
N LYS A 31 -10.61 -14.03 5.52
CA LYS A 31 -11.02 -12.72 6.05
C LYS A 31 -10.76 -12.52 7.54
N VAL A 32 -10.68 -13.61 8.32
CA VAL A 32 -10.47 -13.54 9.77
C VAL A 32 -9.11 -14.12 10.12
N TRP A 33 -8.25 -13.27 10.69
CA TRP A 33 -6.94 -13.65 11.22
C TRP A 33 -6.97 -13.61 12.75
N PRO A 34 -6.36 -14.58 13.45
CA PRO A 34 -6.29 -14.52 14.91
C PRO A 34 -5.62 -13.23 15.37
N SER A 35 -6.20 -12.53 16.35
CA SER A 35 -5.61 -11.31 16.91
C SER A 35 -4.25 -11.59 17.53
N ARG A 36 -3.33 -10.64 17.43
CA ARG A 36 -2.03 -10.72 18.09
C ARG A 36 -2.18 -10.20 19.52
N SER A 37 -2.27 -11.11 20.48
CA SER A 37 -2.39 -10.77 21.90
C SER A 37 -1.04 -10.67 22.64
N SER A 38 0.05 -11.17 22.05
CA SER A 38 1.35 -11.25 22.72
C SER A 38 2.50 -10.69 21.87
N PHE A 39 3.37 -9.94 22.53
CA PHE A 39 4.63 -9.41 21.99
C PHE A 39 5.84 -10.03 22.71
N ARG A 40 5.78 -11.33 22.98
CA ARG A 40 6.89 -12.07 23.60
C ARG A 40 8.10 -12.08 22.66
N VAL A 41 9.23 -11.57 23.15
CA VAL A 41 10.52 -11.59 22.44
C VAL A 41 10.88 -13.00 22.01
N GLY A 42 11.34 -13.16 20.76
CA GLY A 42 11.68 -14.42 20.12
C GLY A 42 10.49 -15.14 19.48
N SER A 43 9.25 -14.67 19.68
CA SER A 43 8.06 -15.26 19.07
C SER A 43 7.56 -14.42 17.90
N HIS A 44 7.06 -15.07 16.85
CA HIS A 44 6.25 -14.46 15.77
C HIS A 44 6.78 -13.11 15.27
N ASN A 45 8.08 -13.04 14.95
CA ASN A 45 8.84 -11.88 14.46
C ASN A 45 9.20 -10.76 15.47
N ILE A 46 8.90 -10.92 16.77
CA ILE A 46 9.26 -9.93 17.79
C ILE A 46 10.73 -10.12 18.22
N ILE A 47 11.57 -9.13 18.01
CA ILE A 47 13.01 -9.20 18.37
C ILE A 47 13.35 -8.44 19.65
N ARG A 48 12.55 -7.44 20.04
CA ARG A 48 12.68 -6.74 21.34
C ARG A 48 11.31 -6.33 21.87
N LYS A 49 11.29 -5.84 23.11
CA LYS A 49 10.07 -5.33 23.74
C LYS A 49 9.59 -4.07 22.99
N PRO A 50 8.31 -3.96 22.62
CA PRO A 50 7.76 -2.75 22.00
C PRO A 50 7.97 -1.53 22.88
N LEU A 51 8.30 -0.39 22.25
CA LEU A 51 8.49 0.89 22.95
C LEU A 51 7.17 1.64 23.16
N VAL A 52 6.20 1.36 22.30
CA VAL A 52 4.86 1.98 22.33
C VAL A 52 3.82 0.87 22.29
N ASP A 53 2.69 1.13 22.93
CA ASP A 53 1.51 0.29 22.83
C ASP A 53 1.07 0.18 21.35
N PRO A 54 1.00 -1.03 20.77
CA PRO A 54 0.58 -1.25 19.40
C PRO A 54 -0.79 -0.64 19.05
N ALA A 55 -1.70 -0.53 20.02
CA ALA A 55 -3.01 0.09 19.82
C ALA A 55 -2.92 1.60 19.56
N LYS A 56 -1.80 2.25 19.96
CA LYS A 56 -1.55 3.68 19.76
C LYS A 56 -0.81 4.00 18.47
N ILE A 57 -0.49 2.98 17.67
CA ILE A 57 0.23 3.17 16.41
C ILE A 57 -0.75 3.49 15.30
N LEU A 58 -0.54 4.65 14.69
CA LEU A 58 -1.27 5.07 13.51
C LEU A 58 -0.69 4.39 12.27
N ILE A 59 -1.57 4.05 11.33
CA ILE A 59 -1.18 3.51 10.02
C ILE A 59 -0.96 4.71 9.08
N PRO A 60 0.28 5.03 8.70
CA PRO A 60 0.57 6.21 7.87
C PRO A 60 -0.02 6.06 6.46
N PRO A 61 -0.95 6.94 6.04
CA PRO A 61 -1.66 6.81 4.76
C PRO A 61 -0.75 6.88 3.54
N LEU A 62 0.31 7.70 3.61
CA LEU A 62 1.32 7.77 2.56
C LEU A 62 1.97 6.41 2.31
N HIS A 63 2.42 5.72 3.35
CA HIS A 63 3.01 4.39 3.19
C HIS A 63 2.02 3.32 2.74
N ILE A 64 0.71 3.51 2.96
CA ILE A 64 -0.32 2.65 2.35
C ILE A 64 -0.37 2.91 0.85
N LYS A 65 -0.49 4.17 0.43
CA LYS A 65 -0.48 4.61 -0.97
C LYS A 65 0.75 4.08 -1.74
N LEU A 66 1.94 4.22 -1.16
CA LEU A 66 3.19 3.67 -1.70
C LEU A 66 3.15 2.13 -1.81
N GLY A 67 2.54 1.47 -0.83
CA GLY A 67 2.36 0.01 -0.85
C GLY A 67 1.41 -0.48 -1.94
N LEU A 68 0.39 0.32 -2.27
CA LEU A 68 -0.62 0.00 -3.29
C LEU A 68 -0.07 0.16 -4.71
N ILE A 69 0.55 1.31 -5.04
CA ILE A 69 1.19 1.49 -6.35
C ILE A 69 2.24 0.41 -6.59
N LYS A 70 2.96 0.01 -5.54
CA LYS A 70 3.94 -1.07 -5.62
C LYS A 70 3.31 -2.40 -6.06
N GLN A 71 2.15 -2.77 -5.52
CA GLN A 71 1.48 -4.01 -5.93
C GLN A 71 0.89 -3.89 -7.33
N PHE A 72 0.25 -2.76 -7.63
CA PHE A 72 -0.29 -2.49 -8.97
C PHE A 72 0.79 -2.66 -10.04
N VAL A 73 1.90 -1.93 -9.92
CA VAL A 73 2.98 -1.98 -10.91
C VAL A 73 3.65 -3.34 -10.98
N LYS A 74 3.75 -4.06 -9.86
CA LYS A 74 4.28 -5.43 -9.85
C LYS A 74 3.38 -6.40 -10.62
N ALA A 75 2.07 -6.19 -10.61
CA ALA A 75 1.10 -7.04 -11.28
C ALA A 75 0.98 -6.78 -12.80
N LEU A 76 1.37 -5.59 -13.27
CA LEU A 76 1.35 -5.25 -14.70
C LEU A 76 2.17 -6.24 -15.54
N ASP A 77 1.76 -6.45 -16.79
CA ASP A 77 2.63 -7.09 -17.78
C ASP A 77 3.86 -6.19 -18.03
N LYS A 78 5.06 -6.76 -17.90
CA LYS A 78 6.32 -6.00 -18.07
C LYS A 78 6.66 -5.73 -19.52
N ASP A 79 6.02 -6.45 -20.44
CA ASP A 79 6.13 -6.23 -21.88
C ASP A 79 4.87 -5.52 -22.43
N GLY A 80 3.88 -5.23 -21.57
CA GLY A 80 2.62 -4.58 -21.94
C GLY A 80 2.74 -3.05 -22.14
N GLU A 81 1.71 -2.47 -22.76
CA GLU A 81 1.66 -1.04 -23.09
C GLU A 81 1.68 -0.15 -21.84
N CYS A 82 0.95 -0.54 -20.79
CA CYS A 82 0.89 0.21 -19.52
C CYS A 82 2.27 0.33 -18.85
N PHE A 83 3.03 -0.78 -18.75
CA PHE A 83 4.38 -0.73 -18.17
C PHE A 83 5.37 0.00 -19.08
N THR A 84 5.26 -0.19 -20.39
CA THR A 84 6.07 0.53 -21.39
C THR A 84 5.87 2.04 -21.26
N TYR A 85 4.64 2.50 -21.07
CA TYR A 85 4.32 3.91 -20.85
C TYR A 85 4.97 4.44 -19.56
N LEU A 86 4.94 3.69 -18.46
CA LEU A 86 5.64 4.07 -17.22
C LEU A 86 7.14 4.28 -17.45
N CYS A 87 7.80 3.43 -18.24
CA CYS A 87 9.21 3.61 -18.61
C CYS A 87 9.45 4.89 -19.43
N GLN A 88 8.50 5.30 -20.26
CA GLN A 88 8.59 6.52 -21.07
C GLN A 88 8.36 7.79 -20.25
N VAL A 89 7.46 7.77 -19.27
CA VAL A 89 7.20 8.90 -18.38
C VAL A 89 8.35 9.09 -17.39
N PHE A 90 8.85 8.00 -16.81
CA PHE A 90 9.88 8.05 -15.76
C PHE A 90 11.26 7.61 -16.28
N LYS A 91 11.74 8.25 -17.36
CA LYS A 91 13.06 7.94 -17.98
C LYS A 91 14.24 8.10 -17.02
N HIS A 92 14.09 8.91 -15.97
CA HIS A 92 15.11 9.07 -14.92
C HIS A 92 15.17 7.89 -13.94
N LYS A 93 14.19 7.00 -13.94
CA LYS A 93 14.21 5.78 -13.12
C LYS A 93 14.79 4.62 -13.90
N SER A 94 15.62 3.84 -13.21
CA SER A 94 16.05 2.53 -13.70
C SER A 94 14.85 1.57 -13.82
N ASP A 95 14.89 0.70 -14.82
CA ASP A 95 13.93 -0.39 -15.02
C ASP A 95 13.68 -1.21 -13.73
N ALA A 96 14.74 -1.55 -12.99
CA ALA A 96 14.62 -2.28 -11.71
C ALA A 96 13.74 -1.56 -10.67
N LYS A 97 13.82 -0.22 -10.59
CA LYS A 97 12.97 0.58 -9.67
C LYS A 97 11.52 0.57 -10.10
N LEU A 98 11.27 0.67 -11.41
CA LEU A 98 9.92 0.60 -11.97
C LEU A 98 9.31 -0.78 -11.78
N LYS A 99 10.03 -1.86 -12.11
CA LYS A 99 9.59 -3.25 -11.87
C LYS A 99 9.28 -3.53 -10.40
N GLU A 100 10.04 -2.94 -9.49
CA GLU A 100 9.80 -3.05 -8.04
C GLU A 100 8.70 -2.11 -7.52
N GLY A 101 8.12 -1.29 -8.38
CA GLY A 101 7.04 -0.36 -8.04
C GLY A 101 7.50 0.76 -7.09
N ILE A 102 8.72 1.26 -7.28
CA ILE A 102 9.32 2.29 -6.44
C ILE A 102 8.96 3.68 -6.99
N PHE A 103 7.94 4.26 -6.39
CA PHE A 103 7.44 5.61 -6.65
C PHE A 103 7.46 6.43 -5.37
N ASP A 104 7.47 7.76 -5.51
CA ASP A 104 7.19 8.69 -4.42
C ASP A 104 5.79 9.33 -4.55
N GLY A 105 5.39 10.10 -3.54
CA GLY A 105 4.10 10.81 -3.54
C GLY A 105 3.88 11.71 -4.77
N PRO A 106 4.82 12.61 -5.12
CA PRO A 106 4.75 13.40 -6.34
C PRO A 106 4.53 12.60 -7.63
N GLU A 107 5.28 11.51 -7.84
CA GLU A 107 5.17 10.69 -9.05
C GLU A 107 3.79 10.03 -9.18
N ILE A 108 3.24 9.53 -8.07
CA ILE A 108 1.87 8.98 -8.05
C ILE A 108 0.85 10.07 -8.38
N ARG A 109 1.00 11.28 -7.83
CA ARG A 109 0.10 12.40 -8.12
C ARG A 109 0.16 12.83 -9.59
N THR A 110 1.33 12.75 -10.23
CA THR A 110 1.48 12.98 -11.66
C THR A 110 0.68 11.95 -12.46
N LEU A 111 0.84 10.66 -12.16
CA LEU A 111 0.08 9.60 -12.83
C LEU A 111 -1.43 9.73 -12.62
N PHE A 112 -1.90 10.13 -11.44
CA PHE A 112 -3.33 10.33 -11.20
C PHE A 112 -3.95 11.42 -12.09
N LYS A 113 -3.16 12.35 -12.62
CA LYS A 113 -3.63 13.41 -13.53
C LYS A 113 -3.38 13.10 -15.00
N ASP A 114 -2.71 11.99 -15.30
CA ASP A 114 -2.31 11.63 -16.65
C ASP A 114 -3.40 10.77 -17.30
N GLU A 115 -4.26 11.40 -18.11
CA GLU A 115 -5.30 10.70 -18.87
C GLU A 115 -4.72 9.83 -20.00
N ALA A 116 -3.53 10.17 -20.51
CA ALA A 116 -2.86 9.34 -21.50
C ALA A 116 -2.39 8.02 -20.88
N PHE A 117 -1.93 8.04 -19.63
CA PHE A 117 -1.63 6.80 -18.89
C PHE A 117 -2.85 5.88 -18.77
N VAL A 118 -4.04 6.43 -18.53
CA VAL A 118 -5.28 5.64 -18.43
C VAL A 118 -5.70 5.08 -19.79
N SER A 119 -5.38 5.77 -20.88
CA SER A 119 -5.76 5.37 -22.24
C SER A 119 -4.98 4.16 -22.79
N VAL A 120 -3.79 3.88 -22.24
CA VAL A 120 -2.95 2.73 -22.65
C VAL A 120 -3.21 1.46 -21.83
N MET A 121 -4.12 1.53 -20.86
CA MET A 121 -4.47 0.39 -20.00
C MET A 121 -5.52 -0.48 -20.65
N ASP A 122 -5.41 -1.80 -20.48
CA ASP A 122 -6.53 -2.70 -20.72
C ASP A 122 -7.66 -2.50 -19.68
N ASP A 123 -8.81 -3.14 -19.89
CA ASP A 123 -9.99 -2.99 -19.01
C ASP A 123 -9.70 -3.40 -17.55
N GLN A 124 -8.87 -4.42 -17.33
CA GLN A 124 -8.57 -4.95 -16.01
C GLN A 124 -7.54 -4.09 -15.28
N GLU A 125 -6.51 -3.63 -15.97
CA GLU A 125 -5.54 -2.64 -15.48
C GLU A 125 -6.24 -1.34 -15.12
N LYS A 126 -7.13 -0.86 -16.00
CA LYS A 126 -7.89 0.38 -15.80
C LYS A 126 -8.83 0.29 -14.60
N ALA A 127 -9.55 -0.81 -14.42
CA ALA A 127 -10.40 -1.01 -13.24
C ALA A 127 -9.60 -0.98 -11.94
N SER A 128 -8.44 -1.66 -11.92
CA SER A 128 -7.53 -1.63 -10.77
C SER A 128 -6.95 -0.23 -10.51
N TRP A 129 -6.52 0.48 -11.56
CA TRP A 129 -5.98 1.83 -11.43
C TRP A 129 -7.01 2.83 -10.92
N LEU A 130 -8.22 2.83 -11.50
CA LEU A 130 -9.28 3.77 -11.12
C LEU A 130 -9.76 3.52 -9.69
N SER A 131 -9.92 2.27 -9.29
CA SER A 131 -10.30 1.94 -7.90
C SER A 131 -9.17 2.26 -6.91
N PHE A 132 -7.90 2.12 -7.29
CA PHE A 132 -6.77 2.60 -6.49
C PHE A 132 -6.78 4.13 -6.32
N LYS A 133 -6.97 4.87 -7.42
CA LYS A 133 -7.10 6.34 -7.40
C LYS A 133 -8.24 6.77 -6.50
N GLU A 134 -9.38 6.07 -6.57
CA GLU A 134 -10.55 6.33 -5.73
C GLU A 134 -10.29 6.09 -4.25
N VAL A 135 -9.63 5.00 -3.86
CA VAL A 135 -9.22 4.77 -2.46
C VAL A 135 -8.29 5.89 -1.97
N CYS A 136 -7.38 6.36 -2.81
CA CYS A 136 -6.46 7.45 -2.45
C CYS A 136 -7.17 8.78 -2.20
N THR A 137 -8.24 9.07 -2.94
CA THR A 137 -8.96 10.35 -2.84
C THR A 137 -10.09 10.32 -1.80
N LYS A 138 -10.82 9.20 -1.73
CA LYS A 138 -12.03 9.06 -0.90
C LYS A 138 -11.81 8.38 0.44
N PHE A 139 -10.66 7.76 0.68
CA PHE A 139 -10.36 7.12 1.97
C PHE A 139 -9.06 7.62 2.58
N LEU A 140 -7.95 7.61 1.83
CA LEU A 140 -6.63 8.01 2.33
C LEU A 140 -6.37 9.52 2.28
N GLY A 141 -7.36 10.31 1.83
CA GLY A 141 -7.31 11.76 1.76
C GLY A 141 -7.73 12.45 3.07
N ASN A 142 -7.96 13.77 2.99
CA ASN A 142 -8.40 14.59 4.12
C ASN A 142 -9.85 14.29 4.56
N THR A 143 -10.67 13.79 3.64
CA THR A 143 -12.06 13.45 3.91
C THR A 143 -12.28 11.97 3.64
N LYS A 144 -12.78 11.27 4.65
CA LYS A 144 -13.24 9.88 4.53
C LYS A 144 -14.67 9.89 4.01
N ASP A 145 -14.88 9.33 2.82
CA ASP A 145 -16.19 9.19 2.19
C ASP A 145 -17.07 8.27 3.05
N ALA A 146 -18.38 8.49 3.06
CA ALA A 146 -19.32 7.65 3.80
C ALA A 146 -19.31 6.20 3.30
N ASP A 147 -19.03 5.98 2.01
CA ASP A 147 -19.02 4.67 1.36
C ASP A 147 -17.61 4.05 1.27
N TYR A 148 -16.66 4.51 2.09
CA TYR A 148 -15.25 4.10 2.03
C TYR A 148 -15.04 2.58 2.12
N GLU A 149 -15.91 1.86 2.85
CA GLU A 149 -15.82 0.40 2.99
C GLU A 149 -16.01 -0.31 1.64
N ASN A 150 -17.03 0.10 0.88
CA ASN A 150 -17.28 -0.46 -0.45
C ASN A 150 -16.22 -0.02 -1.46
N ILE A 151 -15.74 1.21 -1.37
CA ILE A 151 -14.65 1.72 -2.21
C ILE A 151 -13.39 0.87 -2.02
N VAL A 152 -13.02 0.59 -0.76
CA VAL A 152 -11.85 -0.25 -0.45
C VAL A 152 -12.08 -1.70 -0.86
N ALA A 153 -13.26 -2.26 -0.59
CA ALA A 153 -13.60 -3.63 -0.98
C ALA A 153 -13.54 -3.82 -2.52
N ASN A 154 -14.04 -2.85 -3.29
CA ASN A 154 -13.97 -2.87 -4.76
C ASN A 154 -12.51 -2.87 -5.25
N MET A 155 -11.66 -2.01 -4.68
CA MET A 155 -10.24 -1.96 -5.01
C MET A 155 -9.52 -3.28 -4.68
N ILE A 156 -9.78 -3.89 -3.52
CA ILE A 156 -9.22 -5.21 -3.15
C ILE A 156 -9.63 -6.28 -4.16
N ALA A 157 -10.90 -6.30 -4.58
CA ALA A 157 -11.39 -7.26 -5.57
C ALA A 157 -10.75 -7.07 -6.95
N ASN A 158 -10.57 -5.83 -7.41
CA ASN A 158 -9.89 -5.54 -8.68
C ASN A 158 -8.41 -5.93 -8.60
N PHE A 159 -7.73 -5.61 -7.49
CA PHE A 159 -6.34 -6.00 -7.27
C PHE A 159 -6.17 -7.52 -7.28
N GLN A 160 -7.10 -8.25 -6.66
CA GLN A 160 -7.12 -9.72 -6.71
C GLN A 160 -7.21 -10.23 -8.16
N ARG A 161 -8.15 -9.69 -8.96
CA ARG A 161 -8.34 -10.10 -10.36
C ARG A 161 -7.13 -9.77 -11.23
N SER A 162 -6.48 -8.63 -10.99
CA SER A 162 -5.22 -8.25 -11.64
C SER A 162 -4.01 -9.07 -11.17
N GLY A 163 -4.16 -10.01 -10.22
CA GLY A 163 -3.05 -10.83 -9.74
C GLY A 163 -2.08 -10.11 -8.80
N CYS A 164 -2.50 -8.99 -8.20
CA CYS A 164 -1.72 -8.35 -7.15
C CYS A 164 -1.51 -9.31 -5.97
N LEU A 165 -0.34 -9.23 -5.35
CA LEU A 165 -0.10 -9.98 -4.12
C LEU A 165 -0.55 -9.14 -2.91
N MET A 166 -1.04 -9.81 -1.88
CA MET A 166 -1.43 -9.16 -0.63
C MET A 166 -0.17 -8.83 0.20
N ASN A 167 0.36 -7.63 0.01
CA ASN A 167 1.38 -7.11 0.91
C ASN A 167 0.75 -6.63 2.23
N LEU A 168 1.60 -6.29 3.21
CA LEU A 168 1.13 -5.81 4.51
C LEU A 168 0.23 -4.57 4.42
N LYS A 169 0.46 -3.69 3.45
CA LYS A 169 -0.28 -2.44 3.27
C LYS A 169 -1.69 -2.71 2.75
N LEU A 170 -1.83 -3.59 1.77
CA LEU A 170 -3.12 -4.04 1.26
C LEU A 170 -3.87 -4.86 2.33
N HIS A 171 -3.16 -5.67 3.11
CA HIS A 171 -3.75 -6.42 4.23
C HIS A 171 -4.35 -5.50 5.30
N PHE A 172 -3.72 -4.35 5.62
CA PHE A 172 -4.33 -3.39 6.55
C PHE A 172 -5.67 -2.85 6.04
N LEU A 173 -5.81 -2.64 4.72
CA LEU A 173 -7.08 -2.23 4.12
C LEU A 173 -8.12 -3.35 4.14
N ASP A 174 -7.73 -4.60 3.88
CA ASP A 174 -8.65 -5.75 3.85
C ASP A 174 -9.12 -6.19 5.25
N SER A 175 -8.27 -6.09 6.28
CA SER A 175 -8.53 -6.68 7.60
C SER A 175 -8.60 -5.69 8.76
N HIS A 176 -8.11 -4.46 8.59
CA HIS A 176 -7.91 -3.51 9.68
C HIS A 176 -8.41 -2.09 9.34
N LEU A 177 -9.46 -2.00 8.52
CA LEU A 177 -10.01 -0.72 8.06
C LEU A 177 -10.47 0.19 9.21
N ASN A 178 -10.99 -0.40 10.28
CA ASN A 178 -11.42 0.30 11.50
C ASN A 178 -10.27 0.88 12.34
N HIS A 179 -9.02 0.54 12.02
CA HIS A 179 -7.84 1.07 12.71
C HIS A 179 -7.34 2.39 12.10
N PHE A 180 -7.89 2.78 10.94
CA PHE A 180 -7.59 4.08 10.34
C PHE A 180 -8.37 5.20 11.03
N PRO A 181 -7.75 6.37 11.28
CA PRO A 181 -8.43 7.53 11.85
C PRO A 181 -9.52 8.08 10.91
N GLU A 182 -10.39 8.94 11.44
CA GLU A 182 -11.46 9.58 10.65
C GLU A 182 -10.90 10.50 9.56
N ASN A 183 -9.84 11.26 9.88
CA ASN A 183 -9.11 12.08 8.92
C ASN A 183 -7.71 11.49 8.69
N ASN A 184 -7.53 10.77 7.58
CA ASN A 184 -6.24 10.19 7.22
C ASN A 184 -5.23 11.25 6.75
N GLY A 185 -5.70 12.28 6.04
CA GLY A 185 -4.86 13.36 5.52
C GLY A 185 -4.01 14.05 6.59
N ASP A 186 -4.58 14.28 7.78
CA ASP A 186 -3.89 14.95 8.91
C ASP A 186 -2.68 14.15 9.44
N PHE A 187 -2.69 12.82 9.25
CA PHE A 187 -1.60 11.93 9.67
C PHE A 187 -0.72 11.47 8.50
N SER A 188 -0.87 12.12 7.35
CA SER A 188 -0.03 11.85 6.19
C SER A 188 1.36 12.44 6.37
N GLU A 189 2.38 11.63 6.10
CA GLU A 189 3.79 12.04 6.18
C GLU A 189 4.27 12.79 4.91
N GLU A 190 3.35 13.19 4.02
CA GLU A 190 3.67 13.81 2.72
C GLU A 190 4.48 15.11 2.86
N GLN A 191 4.22 15.90 3.90
CA GLN A 191 4.99 17.12 4.17
C GLN A 191 6.43 16.81 4.62
N GLY A 192 6.61 15.74 5.41
CA GLY A 192 7.93 15.27 5.82
C GLY A 192 8.74 14.73 4.64
N GLU A 193 8.10 13.97 3.73
CA GLU A 193 8.76 13.52 2.49
C GLU A 193 9.16 14.70 1.61
N ARG A 194 8.29 15.72 1.45
CA ARG A 194 8.62 16.93 0.68
C ARG A 194 9.81 17.67 1.25
N PHE A 195 9.86 17.86 2.56
CA PHE A 195 11.00 18.51 3.22
C PHE A 195 12.32 17.77 2.94
N HIS A 196 12.32 16.43 2.95
CA HIS A 196 13.51 15.65 2.59
C HIS A 196 13.89 15.75 1.10
N GLN A 197 12.95 16.04 0.20
CA GLN A 197 13.23 16.30 -1.21
C GLN A 197 13.87 17.69 -1.36
N ASP A 198 13.27 18.72 -0.76
CA ASP A 198 13.78 20.10 -0.79
C ASP A 198 15.22 20.15 -0.24
N LEU A 199 15.52 19.42 0.83
CA LEU A 199 16.87 19.30 1.40
C LEU A 199 17.92 18.68 0.45
N LYS A 200 17.51 17.87 -0.53
CA LYS A 200 18.44 17.30 -1.52
C LYS A 200 18.76 18.25 -2.67
N GLU A 201 17.96 19.31 -2.82
CA GLU A 201 18.13 20.33 -3.85
C GLU A 201 19.03 21.49 -3.38
N PHE A 202 19.32 21.57 -2.08
CA PHE A 202 20.36 22.42 -1.49
C PHE A 202 21.74 21.76 -1.53
#